data_AF-A0A9J6ZEC0-F1
#
_entry.id   AF-A0A9J6ZEC0-F1
#
_cell.length_a   1.000
_cell.length_b   1.000
_cell.length_c   1.000
_cell.angle_alpha   90.00
_cell.angle_beta   90.00
_cell.angle_gamma   90.00
#
_symmetry.space_group_name_H-M   'P 1'
#
loop_
_entity.id
_entity.type
_entity.pdbx_description
1 polymer ?
#
loop_
_entity_poly.entity_id
_entity_poly.type
_entity_poly.pdbx_seq_one_letter_code
_entity_poly.pdbx_strand_id
1 'polypeptide(L)'
;MGRPLRVTKTLRKVYESIKDNPGIKSKEVVKKSEIHPTSVFNMLLWLQQINLIHRVFDTDRQYQCYVTNVDIEEVFKQQEELYKEFVAQRDANAVVEMENEEDKLLDSLHTFSFTQAHLKIIKENKGMRRTPLAKKLGISKLELTVGLDKLKRKSINS
;
A
#
# COMPACT_ATOMS: atom_id res chain seq x y z
N MET A 1 12.09 -12.44 -5.21
CA MET A 1 12.29 -11.21 -6.01
C MET A 1 12.23 -10.02 -5.09
N GLY A 2 13.19 -9.09 -5.16
CA GLY A 2 13.21 -7.88 -4.30
C GLY A 2 12.13 -6.88 -4.73
N ARG A 3 11.72 -5.98 -3.83
CA ARG A 3 10.76 -4.92 -4.15
C ARG A 3 11.37 -3.96 -5.19
N PRO A 4 10.67 -3.62 -6.29
CA PRO A 4 11.12 -2.59 -7.21
C PRO A 4 11.25 -1.27 -6.47
N LEU A 5 12.32 -0.54 -6.73
CA LEU A 5 12.66 0.67 -5.99
C LEU A 5 12.14 1.90 -6.73
N ARG A 6 11.51 2.80 -5.98
CA ARG A 6 10.94 4.02 -6.54
C ARG A 6 12.05 4.94 -7.03
N VAL A 7 12.05 5.26 -8.32
CA VAL A 7 12.88 6.33 -8.87
C VAL A 7 12.36 7.66 -8.33
N THR A 8 13.07 8.24 -7.36
CA THR A 8 12.73 9.54 -6.77
C THR A 8 13.43 10.67 -7.53
N LYS A 9 12.87 11.89 -7.44
CA LYS A 9 13.52 13.10 -7.98
C LYS A 9 14.92 13.31 -7.40
N THR A 10 15.13 12.94 -6.13
CA THR A 10 16.43 13.03 -5.45
C THR A 10 17.45 12.04 -6.02
N LEU A 11 17.02 10.81 -6.30
CA LEU A 11 17.85 9.79 -6.92
C LEU A 11 18.28 10.19 -8.34
N ARG A 12 17.35 10.77 -9.11
CA ARG A 12 17.65 11.33 -10.44
C ARG A 12 18.70 12.43 -10.36
N LYS A 13 18.58 13.38 -9.43
CA LYS A 13 19.59 14.43 -9.21
C LYS A 13 20.96 13.86 -8.87
N VAL A 14 21.03 12.83 -8.01
CA VAL A 14 22.29 12.17 -7.66
C VAL A 14 22.92 11.54 -8.91
N TYR A 15 22.14 10.84 -9.72
CA TYR A 15 22.64 10.26 -10.96
C TYR A 15 23.13 11.34 -11.95
N GLU A 16 22.32 12.37 -12.19
CA GLU A 16 22.66 13.49 -13.10
C GLU A 16 23.98 14.15 -12.67
N SER A 17 24.20 14.34 -11.36
CA SER A 17 25.45 14.92 -10.86
C SER A 17 26.70 14.11 -11.22
N ILE A 18 26.57 12.77 -11.35
CA ILE A 18 27.64 11.85 -11.75
C ILE A 18 27.78 11.82 -13.26
N LYS A 19 26.65 11.84 -13.99
CA LYS A 19 26.62 11.92 -15.46
C LYS A 19 27.33 13.18 -15.95
N ASP A 20 27.02 14.32 -15.34
CA ASP A 20 27.60 15.62 -15.69
C ASP A 20 29.05 15.77 -15.24
N ASN A 21 29.53 14.93 -14.31
CA ASN A 21 30.87 14.99 -13.74
C ASN A 21 31.45 13.58 -13.56
N PRO A 22 31.87 12.92 -14.66
CA PRO A 22 32.46 11.60 -14.57
C PRO A 22 33.73 11.66 -13.71
N GLY A 23 33.83 10.77 -12.71
CA GLY A 23 34.93 10.78 -11.76
C GLY A 23 34.65 11.54 -10.45
N ILE A 24 33.42 12.02 -10.23
CA ILE A 24 33.04 12.73 -9.01
C ILE A 24 33.20 11.86 -7.75
N LYS A 25 33.67 12.46 -6.65
CA LYS A 25 33.81 11.78 -5.35
C LYS A 25 32.49 11.80 -4.57
N SER A 26 32.28 10.80 -3.71
CA SER A 26 31.07 10.74 -2.84
C SER A 26 30.82 12.02 -2.05
N LYS A 27 31.87 12.61 -1.47
CA LYS A 27 31.79 13.88 -0.72
C LYS A 27 31.32 15.05 -1.57
N GLU A 28 31.67 15.08 -2.85
CA GLU A 28 31.26 16.14 -3.78
C GLU A 28 29.82 15.94 -4.25
N VAL A 29 29.40 14.70 -4.47
CA VAL A 29 27.98 14.37 -4.72
C VAL A 29 27.12 14.85 -3.56
N VAL A 30 27.55 14.61 -2.31
CA VAL A 30 26.85 15.10 -1.12
C VAL A 30 26.75 16.63 -1.10
N LYS A 31 27.85 17.33 -1.41
CA LYS A 31 27.85 18.81 -1.47
C LYS A 31 26.94 19.35 -2.56
N LYS A 32 26.99 18.78 -3.78
CA LYS A 32 26.20 19.25 -4.93
C LYS A 32 24.72 18.94 -4.82
N SER A 33 24.37 17.82 -4.19
CA SER A 33 22.99 17.39 -4.07
C SER A 33 22.24 18.04 -2.91
N GLU A 34 22.95 18.62 -1.92
CA GLU A 34 22.38 19.13 -0.66
C GLU A 34 21.56 18.07 0.10
N ILE A 35 21.82 16.80 -0.19
CA ILE A 35 21.14 15.65 0.44
C ILE A 35 21.99 15.16 1.61
N HIS A 36 21.33 14.67 2.66
CA HIS A 36 21.99 14.05 3.80
C HIS A 36 22.99 12.95 3.34
N PRO A 37 24.22 12.91 3.88
CA PRO A 37 25.27 12.00 3.42
C PRO A 37 24.83 10.54 3.33
N THR A 38 24.16 10.04 4.38
CA THR A 38 23.66 8.65 4.43
C THR A 38 22.70 8.33 3.28
N SER A 39 21.83 9.28 2.92
CA SER A 39 20.87 9.09 1.84
C SER A 39 21.58 9.05 0.49
N VAL A 40 22.58 9.90 0.28
CA VAL A 40 23.42 9.87 -0.93
C VAL A 40 24.16 8.54 -1.04
N PHE A 41 24.74 8.04 0.06
CA PHE A 41 25.41 6.73 0.05
C PHE A 41 24.46 5.59 -0.30
N ASN A 42 23.26 5.55 0.27
CA ASN A 42 22.25 4.55 -0.07
C ASN A 42 21.86 4.63 -1.55
N MET A 43 21.71 5.83 -2.10
CA MET A 43 21.41 6.05 -3.51
C MET A 43 22.55 5.58 -4.42
N LEU A 44 23.80 5.86 -4.07
CA LEU A 44 24.99 5.41 -4.81
C LEU A 44 25.11 3.88 -4.82
N LEU A 45 24.91 3.23 -3.67
CA LEU A 45 24.91 1.77 -3.57
C LEU A 45 23.82 1.17 -4.46
N TRP A 46 22.64 1.78 -4.48
CA TRP A 46 21.55 1.33 -5.33
C TRP A 46 21.86 1.49 -6.81
N LEU A 47 22.33 2.67 -7.24
CA LEU A 47 22.72 2.93 -8.62
C LEU A 47 23.77 1.92 -9.10
N GLN A 48 24.67 1.49 -8.21
CA GLN A 48 25.64 0.45 -8.49
C GLN A 48 25.01 -0.94 -8.61
N GLN A 49 24.05 -1.27 -7.73
CA GLN A 49 23.33 -2.55 -7.77
C GLN A 49 22.53 -2.73 -9.07
N ILE A 50 21.96 -1.66 -9.62
CA ILE A 50 21.26 -1.68 -10.91
C ILE A 50 22.19 -1.40 -12.10
N ASN A 51 23.51 -1.47 -11.89
CA ASN A 51 24.55 -1.33 -12.91
C ASN A 51 24.52 -0.01 -13.70
N LEU A 52 23.96 1.06 -13.12
CA LEU A 52 23.93 2.38 -13.76
C LEU A 52 25.21 3.18 -13.54
N ILE A 53 25.86 2.95 -12.40
CA ILE A 53 27.17 3.54 -12.10
C ILE A 53 28.12 2.44 -11.67
N HIS A 54 29.41 2.66 -11.87
CA HIS A 54 30.45 1.86 -11.23
C HIS A 54 31.34 2.75 -10.38
N ARG A 55 31.92 2.14 -9.35
CA ARG A 55 32.90 2.77 -8.49
C ARG A 55 34.30 2.45 -9.04
N VAL A 56 35.03 3.49 -9.39
CA VAL A 56 36.44 3.40 -9.76
C VAL A 56 37.27 3.74 -8.54
N PHE A 57 38.33 2.97 -8.35
CA PHE A 57 39.34 3.25 -7.34
C PHE A 57 40.51 3.92 -8.03
N ASP A 58 41.01 5.00 -7.44
CA ASP A 58 42.28 5.58 -7.83
C ASP A 58 43.41 4.56 -7.64
N THR A 59 44.56 4.78 -8.28
CA THR A 59 45.76 3.93 -8.25
C THR A 59 46.17 3.54 -6.83
N ASP A 60 46.00 4.46 -5.87
CA ASP A 60 46.32 4.24 -4.45
C ASP A 60 45.18 3.57 -3.65
N ARG A 61 44.06 3.23 -4.30
CA ARG A 61 42.81 2.70 -3.70
C ARG A 61 42.19 3.57 -2.60
N GLN A 62 42.71 4.78 -2.37
CA GLN A 62 42.25 5.67 -1.31
C GLN A 62 41.00 6.47 -1.70
N TYR A 63 40.80 6.72 -2.98
CA TYR A 63 39.70 7.53 -3.47
C TYR A 63 38.74 6.70 -4.31
N GLN A 64 37.45 6.89 -4.04
CA GLN A 64 36.35 6.27 -4.75
C GLN A 64 35.67 7.35 -5.59
N CYS A 65 35.79 7.23 -6.90
CA CYS A 65 35.08 8.06 -7.87
C CYS A 65 34.00 7.24 -8.57
N TYR A 66 32.97 7.92 -9.08
CA TYR A 66 31.85 7.28 -9.76
C TYR A 66 31.79 7.70 -11.22
N VAL A 67 31.47 6.74 -12.06
CA VAL A 67 31.29 6.93 -13.50
C VAL A 67 30.02 6.19 -13.92
N THR A 68 29.28 6.76 -14.86
CA THR A 68 28.05 6.17 -15.39
C THR A 68 28.36 5.09 -16.44
N ASN A 69 27.61 4.00 -16.44
CA ASN A 69 27.77 2.89 -17.39
C ASN A 69 26.90 3.02 -18.63
N VAL A 70 25.69 3.57 -18.50
CA VAL A 70 24.63 3.50 -19.51
C VAL A 70 23.83 4.82 -19.49
N ASP A 71 23.26 5.22 -20.62
CA ASP A 71 22.29 6.33 -20.63
C ASP A 71 20.93 5.89 -20.06
N ILE A 72 20.35 6.69 -19.18
CA ILE A 72 19.40 6.26 -18.13
C ILE A 72 17.92 6.29 -18.50
N GLU A 73 17.54 6.91 -19.62
CA GLU A 73 16.12 7.12 -19.92
C GLU A 73 15.33 5.80 -19.89
N GLU A 74 15.88 4.75 -20.48
CA GLU A 74 15.19 3.47 -20.63
C GLU A 74 15.20 2.65 -19.32
N VAL A 75 16.30 2.66 -18.58
CA VAL A 75 16.41 1.95 -17.29
C VAL A 75 15.51 2.58 -16.22
N PHE A 76 15.45 3.92 -16.17
CA PHE A 76 14.55 4.62 -15.26
C PHE A 76 13.08 4.38 -15.61
N LYS A 77 12.75 4.35 -16.90
CA LYS A 77 11.39 4.03 -17.36
C LYS A 77 10.98 2.61 -16.95
N GLN A 78 11.83 1.61 -17.18
CA GLN A 78 11.57 0.23 -16.77
C GLN A 78 11.37 0.09 -15.26
N GLN A 79 12.21 0.76 -14.44
CA GLN A 79 12.06 0.72 -12.98
C GLN A 79 10.78 1.42 -12.50
N GLU A 80 10.38 2.51 -13.16
CA GLU A 80 9.13 3.20 -12.84
C GLU A 80 7.90 2.35 -13.20
N GLU A 81 7.92 1.65 -14.33
CA GLU A 81 6.88 0.69 -14.73
C GLU A 81 6.77 -0.46 -13.72
N LEU A 82 7.89 -1.09 -13.36
CA LEU A 82 7.93 -2.16 -12.34
C LEU A 82 7.39 -1.68 -10.98
N TYR A 83 7.70 -0.43 -10.59
CA TYR A 83 7.18 0.14 -9.35
C TYR A 83 5.66 0.39 -9.42
N LYS A 84 5.15 0.86 -10.57
CA LYS A 84 3.70 1.04 -10.80
C LYS A 84 2.96 -0.29 -10.73
N GLU A 85 3.50 -1.33 -11.36
CA GLU A 85 2.93 -2.68 -11.30
C GLU A 85 2.90 -3.23 -9.87
N PHE A 86 3.97 -3.02 -9.10
CA PHE A 86 4.03 -3.44 -7.70
C PHE A 86 2.99 -2.72 -6.83
N VAL A 87 2.78 -1.42 -7.03
CA VAL A 87 1.73 -0.66 -6.32
C VAL A 87 0.34 -1.14 -6.75
N ALA A 88 0.11 -1.36 -8.04
CA ALA A 88 -1.17 -1.86 -8.55
C ALA A 88 -1.51 -3.25 -8.00
N GLN A 89 -0.54 -4.17 -7.94
CA GLN A 89 -0.73 -5.50 -7.33
C GLN A 89 -1.02 -5.40 -5.84
N ARG A 90 -0.35 -4.50 -5.11
CA ARG A 90 -0.62 -4.27 -3.69
C ARG A 90 -2.03 -3.75 -3.46
N ASP A 91 -2.46 -2.77 -4.27
CA ASP A 91 -3.78 -2.16 -4.13
C ASP A 91 -4.89 -3.13 -4.58
N ALA A 92 -4.66 -3.95 -5.61
CA ALA A 92 -5.58 -5.03 -6.00
C ALA A 92 -5.71 -6.10 -4.91
N ASN A 93 -4.61 -6.51 -4.28
CA ASN A 93 -4.68 -7.47 -3.17
C ASN A 93 -5.43 -6.91 -1.96
N ALA A 94 -5.32 -5.61 -1.68
CA ALA A 94 -6.07 -4.96 -0.61
C ALA A 94 -7.59 -4.89 -0.90
N VAL A 95 -7.99 -4.72 -2.17
CA VAL A 95 -9.41 -4.75 -2.57
C VAL A 95 -9.98 -6.15 -2.46
N VAL A 96 -9.23 -7.17 -2.90
CA VAL A 96 -9.66 -8.58 -2.83
C VAL A 96 -9.83 -9.06 -1.38
N GLU A 97 -9.02 -8.57 -0.44
CA GLU A 97 -9.19 -8.89 0.98
C GLU A 97 -10.47 -8.26 1.58
N MET A 98 -10.88 -7.06 1.14
CA MET A 98 -12.12 -6.43 1.62
C MET A 98 -13.38 -7.01 0.97
N GLU A 99 -13.37 -7.28 -0.34
CA GLU A 99 -14.53 -7.86 -1.04
C GLU A 99 -14.84 -9.27 -0.53
N ASN A 100 -13.82 -10.08 -0.22
CA ASN A 100 -14.03 -11.43 0.33
C ASN A 100 -14.57 -11.45 1.76
N GLU A 101 -14.33 -10.42 2.58
CA GLU A 101 -14.94 -10.31 3.91
C GLU A 101 -16.36 -9.74 3.83
N GLU A 102 -16.59 -8.72 2.99
CA GLU A 102 -17.92 -8.14 2.79
C GLU A 102 -18.90 -9.14 2.17
N ASP A 103 -18.50 -9.91 1.15
CA ASP A 103 -19.36 -10.92 0.52
C ASP A 103 -19.67 -12.09 1.47
N LYS A 104 -18.69 -12.55 2.27
CA LYS A 104 -18.94 -13.57 3.31
C LYS A 104 -19.87 -13.08 4.40
N LEU A 105 -19.76 -11.81 4.79
CA LEU A 105 -20.66 -11.19 5.77
C LEU A 105 -22.06 -10.99 5.17
N LEU A 106 -22.17 -10.56 3.91
CA LEU A 106 -23.44 -10.38 3.23
C LEU A 106 -24.19 -11.70 3.09
N ASP A 107 -23.52 -12.76 2.62
CA ASP A 107 -24.14 -14.07 2.40
C ASP A 107 -24.66 -14.69 3.70
N SER A 108 -23.90 -14.56 4.80
CA SER A 108 -24.34 -14.98 6.14
C SER A 108 -25.56 -14.17 6.66
N LEU A 109 -25.57 -12.86 6.40
CA LEU A 109 -26.66 -11.95 6.81
C LEU A 109 -27.94 -12.12 5.98
N HIS A 110 -27.83 -12.53 4.72
CA HIS A 110 -28.98 -12.79 3.86
C HIS A 110 -29.79 -14.03 4.29
N THR A 111 -29.18 -14.98 5.00
CA THR A 111 -29.86 -16.13 5.63
C THR A 111 -30.50 -15.86 6.99
N PHE A 112 -30.19 -14.74 7.65
CA PHE A 112 -30.72 -14.48 9.00
C PHE A 112 -32.23 -14.24 8.98
N SER A 113 -32.95 -15.00 9.81
CA SER A 113 -34.39 -14.90 10.04
C SER A 113 -34.67 -14.89 11.55
N PHE A 114 -35.61 -14.06 12.00
CA PHE A 114 -36.00 -14.04 13.40
C PHE A 114 -36.78 -15.30 13.77
N THR A 115 -36.40 -15.93 14.87
CA THR A 115 -37.22 -16.97 15.52
C THR A 115 -38.44 -16.34 16.20
N GLN A 116 -39.44 -17.15 16.55
CA GLN A 116 -40.63 -16.67 17.28
C GLN A 116 -40.27 -16.04 18.63
N ALA A 117 -39.23 -16.54 19.30
CA ALA A 117 -38.71 -15.96 20.54
C ALA A 117 -38.14 -14.55 20.32
N HIS A 118 -37.38 -14.35 19.23
CA HIS A 118 -36.85 -13.03 18.88
C HIS A 118 -37.98 -12.02 18.62
N LEU A 119 -39.03 -12.43 17.91
CA LEU A 119 -40.19 -11.59 17.62
C LEU A 119 -40.94 -11.17 18.89
N LYS A 120 -41.06 -12.06 19.87
CA LYS A 120 -41.68 -11.77 21.17
C LYS A 120 -40.89 -10.70 21.93
N ILE A 121 -39.57 -10.88 22.04
CA ILE A 121 -38.68 -9.94 22.73
C ILE A 121 -38.68 -8.56 22.05
N ILE A 122 -38.67 -8.51 20.72
CA ILE A 122 -38.74 -7.25 19.95
C ILE A 122 -40.07 -6.53 20.23
N LYS A 123 -41.20 -7.26 20.29
CA LYS A 123 -42.52 -6.67 20.60
C LYS A 123 -42.61 -6.14 22.02
N GLU A 124 -42.01 -6.83 22.99
CA GLU A 124 -42.00 -6.43 24.41
C GLU A 124 -41.06 -5.25 24.69
N ASN A 125 -40.06 -5.02 23.84
CA ASN A 125 -39.05 -3.96 24.02
C ASN A 125 -39.15 -2.89 22.92
N LYS A 126 -40.37 -2.61 22.43
CA LYS A 126 -40.62 -1.54 21.44
C LYS A 126 -40.11 -0.19 21.97
N GLY A 127 -39.28 0.49 21.18
CA GLY A 127 -38.66 1.77 21.55
C GLY A 127 -37.27 1.65 22.17
N MET A 128 -36.78 0.43 22.46
CA MET A 128 -35.41 0.23 22.92
C MET A 128 -34.39 0.52 21.81
N ARG A 129 -33.26 1.14 22.18
CA ARG A 129 -32.15 1.39 21.25
C ARG A 129 -31.63 0.05 20.68
N ARG A 130 -31.18 0.06 19.42
CA ARG A 130 -30.76 -1.17 18.70
C ARG A 130 -29.62 -1.93 19.39
N THR A 131 -28.66 -1.23 19.97
CA THR A 131 -27.50 -1.85 20.63
C THR A 131 -27.86 -2.70 21.87
N PRO A 132 -28.63 -2.19 22.86
CA PRO A 132 -29.08 -3.02 23.99
C PRO A 132 -30.07 -4.12 23.58
N LEU A 133 -30.89 -3.88 22.55
CA LEU A 133 -31.81 -4.89 22.04
C LEU A 133 -31.07 -6.07 21.38
N ALA A 134 -30.01 -5.79 20.61
CA ALA A 134 -29.15 -6.82 20.01
C ALA A 134 -28.49 -7.71 21.08
N LYS A 135 -27.99 -7.09 22.17
CA LYS A 135 -27.45 -7.82 23.32
C LYS A 135 -28.48 -8.73 24.00
N LYS A 136 -29.73 -8.27 24.19
CA LYS A 136 -30.81 -9.10 24.76
C LYS A 136 -31.18 -10.29 23.87
N LEU A 137 -31.05 -10.14 22.56
CA LEU A 137 -31.36 -11.17 21.58
C LEU A 137 -30.18 -12.12 21.32
N GLY A 138 -28.99 -11.83 21.86
CA GLY A 138 -27.79 -12.63 21.61
C GLY A 138 -27.30 -12.58 20.15
N ILE A 139 -27.65 -11.53 19.41
CA ILE A 139 -27.31 -11.36 17.99
C ILE A 139 -26.49 -10.09 17.78
N SER A 140 -25.79 -10.00 16.66
CA SER A 140 -25.08 -8.79 16.26
C SER A 140 -26.05 -7.65 15.92
N LYS A 141 -25.55 -6.40 16.05
CA LYS A 141 -26.32 -5.19 15.69
C LYS A 141 -26.69 -5.16 14.20
N LEU A 142 -25.86 -5.76 13.35
CA LEU A 142 -26.08 -5.85 11.91
C LEU A 142 -27.22 -6.83 11.59
N GLU A 143 -27.20 -8.04 12.18
CA GLU A 143 -28.29 -9.02 12.06
C GLU A 143 -29.64 -8.47 12.53
N LEU A 144 -29.65 -7.74 13.64
CA LEU A 144 -30.86 -7.06 14.12
C LEU A 144 -31.37 -6.02 13.11
N THR A 145 -30.47 -5.26 12.47
CA THR A 145 -30.84 -4.21 11.51
C THR A 145 -31.41 -4.83 10.24
N VAL A 146 -30.72 -5.81 9.65
CA VAL A 146 -31.17 -6.54 8.45
C VAL A 146 -32.49 -7.25 8.71
N GLY A 147 -32.64 -7.91 9.85
CA GLY A 147 -33.86 -8.60 10.23
C GLY A 147 -35.05 -7.64 10.39
N LEU A 148 -34.86 -6.48 11.04
CA LEU A 148 -35.92 -5.48 11.21
C LEU A 148 -36.35 -4.86 9.88
N ASP A 149 -35.41 -4.64 8.96
CA ASP A 149 -35.72 -4.12 7.62
C ASP A 149 -36.49 -5.15 6.78
N LYS A 150 -36.17 -6.46 6.89
CA LYS A 150 -36.96 -7.54 6.29
C LYS A 150 -38.39 -7.61 6.88
N LEU A 151 -38.55 -7.44 8.20
CA LEU A 151 -39.87 -7.40 8.85
C LEU A 151 -40.72 -6.22 8.39
N LYS A 152 -40.10 -5.02 8.25
CA LYS A 152 -40.79 -3.84 7.73
C LYS A 152 -41.27 -4.05 6.29
N ARG A 153 -40.42 -4.61 5.41
CA ARG A 153 -40.80 -4.92 4.03
C ARG A 153 -41.94 -5.93 3.95
N LYS A 154 -41.95 -6.96 4.80
CA LYS A 154 -43.08 -7.93 4.88
C LYS A 154 -44.37 -7.29 5.39
N SER A 155 -44.30 -6.38 6.36
CA SER A 155 -45.46 -5.66 6.91
C SER A 155 -46.07 -4.64 5.96
N ILE A 156 -45.34 -4.16 4.94
CA ILE A 156 -45.84 -3.21 3.94
C ILE A 156 -46.55 -3.95 2.79
N ASN A 157 -46.23 -5.23 2.58
CA ASN A 157 -46.78 -6.06 1.50
C ASN A 157 -47.84 -7.08 2.01
N SER A 158 -48.39 -6.89 3.20
CA SER A 158 -49.52 -7.67 3.77
C SER A 158 -50.67 -6.72 4.10
#